data_AF-A0A1V6IEN5-F1
#
_entry.id   AF-A0A1V6IEN5-F1
#
_cell.length_a   1.000
_cell.length_b   1.000
_cell.length_c   1.000
_cell.angle_alpha   90.00
_cell.angle_beta   90.00
_cell.angle_gamma   90.00
#
_symmetry.space_group_name_H-M   'P 1'
#
loop_
_entity.id
_entity.type
_entity.pdbx_description
1 polymer ?
#
loop_
_entity_poly.entity_id
_entity_poly.type
_entity_poly.pdbx_seq_one_letter_code
_entity_poly.pdbx_strand_id
1 'polypeptide(L)'
;MRKITEFITITELAPLLSITRPTLYKYVVDYEAGDYRNIKYDIVVIFDYIAKEAKNKVDIINFIKAQSEEKDSPLIKEIKALLKSDAAFKELLTFLVKHIRSYEEALITLKEGEIKHE
;
A
#
# COMPACT_ATOMS: atom_id res chain seq x y z
N MET A 1 11.81 -17.37 1.58
CA MET A 1 10.55 -16.66 1.90
C MET A 1 9.48 -17.71 2.07
N ARG A 2 8.66 -17.62 3.14
CA ARG A 2 7.54 -18.55 3.36
C ARG A 2 6.39 -18.23 2.40
N LYS A 3 5.58 -19.24 2.05
CA LYS A 3 4.41 -19.03 1.21
C LYS A 3 3.31 -18.33 1.99
N ILE A 4 2.55 -17.48 1.32
CA ILE A 4 1.43 -16.77 1.99
C ILE A 4 0.39 -17.76 2.50
N THR A 5 0.23 -18.89 1.82
CA THR A 5 -0.78 -19.90 2.13
C THR A 5 -0.33 -20.94 3.16
N GLU A 6 0.83 -20.77 3.79
CA GLU A 6 1.39 -21.74 4.74
C GLU A 6 0.54 -21.89 6.01
N PHE A 7 0.02 -20.77 6.53
CA PHE A 7 -0.76 -20.75 7.79
C PHE A 7 -2.24 -20.37 7.61
N ILE A 8 -2.61 -19.83 6.44
CA ILE A 8 -3.96 -19.37 6.15
C ILE A 8 -4.30 -19.62 4.69
N THR A 9 -5.49 -20.13 4.40
CA THR A 9 -5.90 -20.37 3.01
C THR A 9 -6.41 -19.08 2.35
N ILE A 10 -6.38 -19.03 1.02
CA ILE A 10 -7.00 -17.94 0.23
C ILE A 10 -8.48 -17.78 0.59
N THR A 11 -9.18 -18.88 0.84
CA THR A 11 -10.60 -18.89 1.21
C THR A 11 -10.85 -18.18 2.55
N GLU A 12 -9.92 -18.30 3.49
CA GLU A 12 -10.00 -17.66 4.81
C GLU A 12 -9.50 -16.21 4.76
N LEU A 13 -8.49 -15.91 3.94
CA LEU A 13 -7.88 -14.60 3.85
C LEU A 13 -8.71 -13.60 3.02
N ALA A 14 -9.38 -14.07 1.97
CA ALA A 14 -10.26 -13.26 1.11
C ALA A 14 -11.31 -12.44 1.89
N PRO A 15 -12.14 -13.03 2.76
CA PRO A 15 -13.11 -12.28 3.54
C PRO A 15 -12.46 -11.33 4.55
N LEU A 16 -11.31 -11.68 5.14
CA LEU A 16 -10.60 -10.81 6.08
C LEU A 16 -10.09 -9.52 5.44
N LEU A 17 -9.69 -9.61 4.16
CA LEU A 17 -9.18 -8.46 3.40
C LEU A 17 -10.26 -7.76 2.58
N SER A 18 -11.50 -8.27 2.58
CA SER A 18 -12.58 -7.82 1.68
C SER A 18 -12.17 -7.84 0.19
N ILE A 19 -11.42 -8.87 -0.23
CA ILE A 19 -10.94 -9.06 -1.61
C ILE A 19 -11.55 -10.34 -2.18
N THR A 20 -11.92 -10.34 -3.46
CA THR A 20 -12.42 -11.57 -4.11
C THR A 20 -11.32 -12.63 -4.20
N ARG A 21 -11.69 -13.91 -4.11
CA ARG A 21 -10.70 -15.01 -4.19
C ARG A 21 -9.86 -14.98 -5.48
N PRO A 22 -10.41 -14.71 -6.69
CA PRO A 22 -9.60 -14.61 -7.91
C PRO A 22 -8.56 -13.48 -7.83
N THR A 23 -8.96 -12.30 -7.32
CA THR A 23 -8.05 -11.18 -7.13
C THR A 23 -6.96 -11.51 -6.11
N LEU A 24 -7.32 -12.10 -4.97
CA LEU A 24 -6.35 -12.46 -3.93
C LEU A 24 -5.37 -13.53 -4.43
N TYR A 25 -5.84 -14.50 -5.21
CA TYR A 25 -4.97 -15.50 -5.84
C TYR A 25 -3.92 -14.83 -6.73
N LYS A 26 -4.36 -13.88 -7.59
CA LYS A 26 -3.44 -13.11 -8.43
C LYS A 26 -2.42 -12.34 -7.60
N TYR A 27 -2.86 -11.66 -6.54
CA TYR A 27 -1.95 -10.92 -5.66
C TYR A 27 -0.91 -11.81 -4.98
N VAL A 28 -1.29 -13.01 -4.52
CA VAL A 28 -0.32 -13.94 -3.93
C VAL A 28 0.72 -14.39 -4.95
N VAL A 29 0.30 -14.72 -6.18
CA VAL A 29 1.22 -15.09 -7.27
C VAL A 29 2.17 -13.94 -7.60
N ASP A 30 1.63 -12.73 -7.79
CA ASP A 30 2.41 -11.53 -8.11
C ASP A 30 3.41 -11.23 -6.97
N TYR A 31 2.99 -11.31 -5.71
CA TYR A 31 3.85 -11.10 -4.53
C TYR A 31 4.97 -12.13 -4.41
N GLU A 32 4.65 -13.42 -4.56
CA GLU A 32 5.64 -14.50 -4.47
C GLU A 32 6.67 -14.45 -5.62
N ALA A 33 6.29 -13.86 -6.76
CA ALA A 33 7.19 -13.56 -7.87
C ALA A 33 7.99 -12.25 -7.69
N GLY A 34 7.70 -11.46 -6.65
CA GLY A 34 8.34 -10.16 -6.42
C GLY A 34 7.79 -9.02 -7.29
N ASP A 35 6.65 -9.19 -7.94
CA ASP A 35 5.97 -8.16 -8.73
C ASP A 35 4.87 -7.47 -7.91
N TYR A 36 5.18 -6.29 -7.37
CA TYR A 36 4.25 -5.55 -6.51
C TYR A 36 3.40 -4.52 -7.25
N ARG A 37 3.57 -4.35 -8.56
CA ARG A 37 2.98 -3.22 -9.33
C ARG A 37 1.47 -3.13 -9.24
N ASN A 38 0.81 -4.27 -9.13
CA ASN A 38 -0.66 -4.38 -9.12
C ASN A 38 -1.23 -4.67 -7.72
N ILE A 39 -0.39 -4.65 -6.68
CA ILE A 39 -0.79 -5.00 -5.32
C ILE A 39 -0.90 -3.71 -4.50
N LYS A 40 -2.02 -3.53 -3.81
CA LYS A 40 -2.17 -2.42 -2.87
C LYS A 40 -1.13 -2.54 -1.76
N TYR A 41 -0.49 -1.44 -1.38
CA TYR A 41 0.59 -1.43 -0.38
C TYR A 41 0.18 -2.09 0.94
N ASP A 42 -1.04 -1.83 1.43
CA ASP A 42 -1.54 -2.43 2.68
C ASP A 42 -1.56 -3.98 2.62
N ILE A 43 -1.82 -4.53 1.43
CA ILE A 43 -1.79 -5.98 1.19
C ILE A 43 -0.35 -6.49 1.16
N VAL A 44 0.58 -5.72 0.57
CA VAL A 44 2.01 -6.04 0.60
C VAL A 44 2.50 -6.13 2.04
N VAL A 45 2.13 -5.18 2.90
CA VAL A 45 2.50 -5.19 4.33
C VAL A 45 1.95 -6.43 5.05
N ILE A 46 0.70 -6.80 4.77
CA ILE A 46 0.10 -8.01 5.35
C ILE A 46 0.83 -9.27 4.86
N PHE A 47 1.15 -9.35 3.56
CA PHE A 47 1.90 -10.46 2.99
C PHE A 47 3.33 -10.55 3.53
N ASP A 48 3.99 -9.41 3.73
CA ASP A 48 5.30 -9.32 4.37
C ASP A 48 5.25 -9.90 5.78
N TYR A 49 4.26 -9.48 6.57
CA TYR A 49 4.04 -10.02 7.92
C TYR A 49 3.83 -11.54 7.89
N ILE A 50 2.96 -12.04 7.01
CA ILE A 50 2.69 -13.48 6.88
C ILE A 50 3.97 -14.25 6.51
N ALA A 51 4.73 -13.76 5.54
CA ALA A 51 5.91 -14.46 5.02
C ALA A 51 7.10 -14.41 5.99
N LYS A 52 7.25 -13.33 6.76
CA LYS A 52 8.45 -13.06 7.57
C LYS A 52 8.24 -13.32 9.05
N GLU A 53 7.09 -12.98 9.61
CA GLU A 53 6.91 -12.86 11.07
C GLU A 53 5.83 -13.77 11.65
N ALA A 54 4.76 -14.05 10.91
CA ALA A 54 3.64 -14.84 11.42
C ALA A 54 4.08 -16.24 11.88
N LYS A 55 3.59 -16.70 13.04
CA LYS A 55 3.89 -18.04 13.57
C LYS A 55 2.70 -18.99 13.43
N ASN A 56 1.49 -18.44 13.37
CA ASN A 56 0.26 -19.20 13.29
C ASN A 56 -0.85 -18.33 12.67
N LYS A 57 -2.00 -18.96 12.39
CA LYS A 57 -3.18 -18.31 11.81
C LYS A 57 -3.76 -17.19 12.70
N VAL A 58 -3.73 -17.35 14.01
CA VAL A 58 -4.31 -16.38 14.97
C VAL A 58 -3.53 -15.06 14.91
N ASP A 59 -2.20 -15.13 14.82
CA ASP A 59 -1.34 -13.95 14.68
C ASP A 59 -1.71 -13.15 13.43
N ILE A 60 -1.93 -13.82 12.31
CA ILE A 60 -2.31 -13.20 11.03
C ILE A 60 -3.65 -12.46 11.17
N ILE A 61 -4.65 -13.11 11.75
CA ILE A 61 -5.98 -12.52 11.94
C ILE A 61 -5.89 -11.28 12.85
N ASN A 62 -5.12 -11.36 13.94
CA ASN A 62 -4.96 -10.24 14.87
C ASN A 62 -4.24 -9.07 14.21
N PHE A 63 -3.21 -9.33 13.42
CA PHE A 63 -2.49 -8.29 12.68
C PHE A 63 -3.41 -7.57 11.69
N ILE A 64 -4.19 -8.30 10.89
CA ILE A 64 -5.13 -7.71 9.92
C ILE A 64 -6.17 -6.84 10.64
N LYS A 65 -6.72 -7.31 11.76
CA LYS A 65 -7.68 -6.53 12.56
C LYS A 65 -7.06 -5.24 13.09
N ALA A 66 -5.86 -5.32 13.68
CA ALA A 66 -5.16 -4.15 14.19
C ALA A 66 -4.94 -3.10 13.08
N GLN A 67 -4.56 -3.52 11.87
CA GLN A 67 -4.41 -2.62 10.73
C GLN A 67 -5.73 -1.96 10.31
N SER A 68 -6.85 -2.67 10.39
CA SER A 68 -8.17 -2.13 10.01
C SER A 68 -8.74 -1.11 10.98
N GLU A 69 -8.30 -1.13 12.25
CA GLU A 69 -8.72 -0.20 13.30
C GLU A 69 -7.92 1.11 13.29
N GLU A 70 -6.82 1.16 12.55
CA GLU A 70 -5.93 2.31 12.50
C GLU A 70 -6.37 3.33 11.45
N LYS A 71 -6.34 4.62 11.82
CA LYS A 71 -6.74 5.74 10.94
C LYS A 71 -5.75 6.01 9.80
N ASP A 72 -4.46 5.80 10.08
CA ASP A 72 -3.41 6.00 9.09
C ASP A 72 -3.08 4.66 8.44
N SER A 73 -2.97 4.63 7.11
CA SER A 73 -2.45 3.45 6.42
C SER A 73 -0.99 3.18 6.80
N PRO A 74 -0.52 1.91 6.70
CA PRO A 74 0.88 1.54 6.91
C PRO A 74 1.88 2.48 6.24
N LEU A 75 1.64 2.85 4.98
CA LEU A 75 2.52 3.76 4.23
C LEU A 75 2.62 5.13 4.90
N ILE A 76 1.50 5.68 5.35
CA ILE A 76 1.46 6.99 6.00
C ILE A 76 2.19 6.95 7.34
N LYS A 77 2.12 5.84 8.07
CA LYS A 77 2.90 5.64 9.31
C LYS A 77 4.39 5.63 9.04
N GLU A 78 4.82 4.90 8.02
CA GLU A 78 6.23 4.82 7.64
C GLU A 78 6.77 6.18 7.19
N ILE A 79 6.00 6.90 6.35
CA ILE A 79 6.32 8.29 5.96
C ILE A 79 6.43 9.18 7.21
N LYS A 80 5.47 9.12 8.14
CA LYS A 80 5.51 9.93 9.38
C LYS A 80 6.73 9.57 10.26
N ALA A 81 7.13 8.31 10.32
CA ALA A 81 8.31 7.88 11.05
C ALA A 81 9.58 8.46 10.42
N LEU A 82 9.73 8.31 9.10
CA LEU A 82 10.88 8.86 8.35
C LEU A 82 10.97 10.38 8.44
N LEU A 83 9.83 11.09 8.37
CA LEU A 83 9.77 12.55 8.54
C LEU A 83 10.24 13.03 9.92
N LYS A 84 10.18 12.18 10.95
CA LYS A 84 10.67 12.49 12.30
C LYS A 84 12.16 12.22 12.45
N SER A 85 12.69 11.21 11.77
CA SER A 85 14.07 10.76 11.92
C SER A 85 15.04 11.36 10.90
N ASP A 86 14.55 11.83 9.75
CA ASP A 86 15.39 12.29 8.64
C ASP A 86 14.93 13.65 8.11
N ALA A 87 15.74 14.68 8.39
CA ALA A 87 15.49 16.06 7.96
C ALA A 87 15.61 16.22 6.43
N ALA A 88 16.55 15.52 5.78
CA ALA A 88 16.75 15.59 4.33
C ALA A 88 15.57 14.94 3.59
N PHE A 89 15.05 13.83 4.12
CA PHE A 89 13.82 13.21 3.61
C PHE A 89 12.62 14.16 3.73
N LYS A 90 12.49 14.87 4.84
CA LYS A 90 11.45 15.89 5.03
C LYS A 90 11.57 17.03 4.02
N GLU A 91 12.78 17.52 3.75
CA GLU A 91 13.01 18.55 2.73
C GLU A 91 12.64 18.07 1.34
N LEU A 92 13.08 16.87 0.95
CA LEU A 92 12.75 16.26 -0.34
C LEU A 92 11.24 16.06 -0.51
N LEU A 93 10.56 15.48 0.48
CA LEU A 93 9.10 15.30 0.43
C LEU A 93 8.38 16.63 0.33
N THR A 94 8.81 17.63 1.10
CA THR A 94 8.22 18.98 1.05
C THR A 94 8.40 19.59 -0.34
N PHE A 95 9.57 19.43 -0.95
CA PHE A 95 9.86 19.87 -2.30
C PHE A 95 8.93 19.19 -3.32
N LEU A 96 8.85 17.85 -3.30
CA LEU A 96 8.01 17.08 -4.23
C LEU A 96 6.53 17.47 -4.13
N VAL A 97 5.98 17.53 -2.92
CA VAL A 97 4.56 17.86 -2.71
C VAL A 97 4.23 19.28 -3.18
N LYS A 98 5.11 20.25 -2.93
CA LYS A 98 4.92 21.63 -3.40
C LYS A 98 4.91 21.73 -4.93
N HIS A 99 5.82 21.01 -5.59
CA HIS A 99 5.97 21.10 -7.04
C HIS A 99 4.91 20.28 -7.80
N ILE A 100 4.42 19.17 -7.25
CA ILE A 100 3.29 18.43 -7.84
C ILE A 100 2.04 19.32 -7.92
N ARG A 101 1.72 20.06 -6.85
CA ARG A 101 0.57 20.98 -6.83
C ARG A 101 0.69 22.08 -7.88
N SER A 102 1.88 22.67 -7.98
CA SER A 102 2.15 23.68 -9.01
C SER A 102 2.03 23.12 -10.43
N TYR A 103 2.39 21.86 -10.64
CA TYR A 103 2.27 21.19 -11.93
C TYR A 103 0.82 20.88 -12.30
N GLU A 104 0.00 20.45 -11.33
CA GLU A 104 -1.44 20.25 -11.52
C GLU A 104 -2.16 21.55 -11.87
N GLU A 105 -1.84 22.66 -11.19
CA GLU A 105 -2.38 23.99 -11.48
C GLU A 105 -2.00 24.47 -12.90
N ALA A 106 -0.74 24.25 -13.31
CA ALA A 106 -0.29 24.56 -14.65
C ALA A 106 -0.99 23.71 -15.73
N LEU A 107 -1.20 22.42 -15.48
CA LEU A 107 -1.94 21.51 -16.36
C LEU A 107 -3.41 21.90 -16.51
N ILE A 108 -4.07 22.33 -15.42
CA ILE A 108 -5.45 22.84 -15.46
C ILE A 108 -5.51 24.10 -16.34
N THR A 109 -4.59 25.04 -16.12
CA THR A 109 -4.53 26.31 -16.88
C THR A 109 -4.28 26.08 -18.37
N LEU A 110 -3.41 25.13 -18.72
CA LEU A 110 -3.16 24.74 -20.12
C LEU A 110 -4.41 24.14 -20.77
N LYS A 111 -5.10 23.22 -20.09
CA LYS A 111 -6.35 22.62 -20.60
C LYS A 111 -7.47 23.64 -20.78
N GLU A 112 -7.59 24.61 -19.87
CA GLU A 112 -8.58 25.69 -19.99
C GLU A 112 -8.24 26.68 -21.13
N GLY A 113 -6.96 26.86 -21.45
CA GLY A 113 -6.51 27.65 -22.59
C GLY A 113 -6.82 27.00 -23.94
N GLU A 114 -6.70 25.67 -24.03
CA GLU A 114 -7.02 24.91 -25.26
C GLU A 114 -8.53 24.91 -25.58
N ILE A 115 -9.40 24.83 -24.56
CA ILE A 115 -10.87 24.81 -24.73
C ILE A 115 -11.44 26.17 -25.18
N LYS A 116 -10.73 27.29 -24.93
CA LYS A 116 -11.19 28.64 -25.31
C LYS A 116 -10.86 29.03 -26.75
N HIS A 117 -10.12 28.19 -27.47
CA HIS A 117 -9.70 28.42 -28.86
C HIS A 117 -10.39 27.51 -29.89
N GLU A 118 -11.39 26.72 -29.48
CA GLU A 118 -12.36 26.04 -30.36
C GLU A 118 -13.68 26.82 -30.44
#